data_AF-A0A9D6ZZ08-F1
#
_entry.id   AF-A0A9D6ZZ08-F1
#
_cell.length_a   1.000
_cell.length_b   1.000
_cell.length_c   1.000
_cell.angle_alpha   90.00
_cell.angle_beta   90.00
_cell.angle_gamma   90.00
#
_symmetry.space_group_name_H-M   'P 1'
#
loop_
_entity.id
_entity.type
_entity.pdbx_description
1 polymer ?
#
loop_
_entity_poly.entity_id
_entity_poly.type
_entity_poly.pdbx_seq_one_letter_code
_entity_poly.pdbx_strand_id
1 'polypeptide(L)' 'MTSEIKLLDVVALTDDLPEYGLWRGQVGTVVEILANGAAFEVEFSDRDGRTFESLGLRPDQIMLLHYAPIAAPPRVTVPA' A
#
# COMPACT_ATOMS: atom_id res chain seq x y z
N MET A 1 4.88 12.64 -9.41
CA MET A 1 3.69 12.70 -8.54
C MET A 1 3.83 11.56 -7.56
N THR A 2 4.08 11.86 -6.29
CA THR A 2 4.03 10.84 -5.23
C THR A 2 2.57 10.79 -4.80
N SER A 3 1.88 9.69 -5.09
CA SER A 3 0.50 9.51 -4.64
C SER A 3 0.50 9.38 -3.12
N GLU A 4 -0.28 10.22 -2.44
CA GLU A 4 -0.49 10.16 -1.00
C GLU A 4 -1.38 8.97 -0.65
N ILE A 5 -0.97 8.17 0.34
CA ILE A 5 -1.73 7.03 0.84
C ILE A 5 -2.93 7.52 1.67
N LYS A 6 -4.11 6.97 1.40
CA LYS A 6 -5.38 7.35 2.03
C LYS A 6 -6.06 6.16 2.68
N LEU A 7 -7.08 6.47 3.48
CA LEU A 7 -7.98 5.45 4.03
C LEU A 7 -8.60 4.63 2.89
N LEU A 8 -8.66 3.31 3.07
CA LEU A 8 -9.13 2.29 2.12
C LEU A 8 -8.23 2.07 0.90
N ASP A 9 -7.05 2.70 0.83
CA ASP A 9 -6.09 2.34 -0.20
C ASP A 9 -5.57 0.91 0.02
N VAL A 10 -5.40 0.20 -1.09
CA VAL A 10 -4.78 -1.12 -1.07
C VAL A 10 -3.28 -0.97 -1.24
N VAL A 11 -2.54 -1.60 -0.34
CA VAL A 11 -1.09 -1.54 -0.28
C VAL A 11 -0.50 -2.96 -0.29
N ALA A 12 0.77 -3.07 -0.67
CA ALA A 12 1.56 -4.27 -0.45
C ALA A 12 2.64 -4.01 0.60
N LEU A 13 2.84 -4.97 1.49
CA LEU A 13 3.97 -4.96 2.43
C LEU A 13 5.30 -5.06 1.66
N THR A 14 6.30 -4.25 2.02
CA THR A 14 7.61 -4.25 1.36
C THR A 14 8.70 -4.99 2.14
N ASP A 15 8.42 -5.37 3.38
CA ASP A 15 9.30 -6.10 4.27
C ASP A 15 8.76 -7.51 4.57
N ASP A 16 9.63 -8.42 5.00
CA ASP A 16 9.19 -9.69 5.60
C ASP A 16 8.98 -9.48 7.09
N LEU A 17 7.81 -9.88 7.61
CA LEU A 17 7.45 -9.79 9.03
C LEU A 17 6.96 -11.16 9.54
N PRO A 18 7.86 -12.17 9.60
CA PRO A 18 7.51 -13.55 9.90
C PRO A 18 6.90 -13.73 11.30
N GLU A 19 7.16 -12.83 12.24
CA GLU A 19 6.54 -12.81 13.57
C GLU A 19 5.01 -12.61 13.54
N TYR A 20 4.49 -12.01 12.47
CA TYR A 20 3.06 -11.84 12.19
C TYR A 20 2.58 -12.76 11.07
N GLY A 21 3.41 -13.70 10.61
CA GLY A 21 3.10 -14.56 9.47
C GLY A 21 2.96 -13.81 8.13
N LEU A 22 3.48 -12.58 8.05
CA LEU A 22 3.41 -11.75 6.86
C LEU A 22 4.73 -11.79 6.10
N TRP A 23 4.62 -11.75 4.78
CA TRP A 23 5.77 -11.75 3.87
C TRP A 23 5.69 -10.55 2.94
N ARG A 24 6.84 -10.13 2.43
CA ARG A 24 6.91 -9.09 1.41
C ARG A 24 5.98 -9.44 0.24
N GLY A 25 5.19 -8.47 -0.17
CA GLY A 25 4.21 -8.60 -1.24
C GLY A 25 2.81 -8.97 -0.75
N GLN A 26 2.61 -9.22 0.55
CA GLN A 26 1.29 -9.46 1.11
C GLN A 26 0.41 -8.21 0.92
N VAL A 27 -0.81 -8.42 0.44
CA VAL A 27 -1.78 -7.36 0.16
C VAL A 27 -2.56 -7.03 1.42
N GLY A 28 -2.65 -5.74 1.75
CA GLY A 28 -3.42 -5.23 2.87
C GLY A 28 -4.17 -3.94 2.50
N THR A 29 -5.09 -3.52 3.38
CA THR A 29 -5.91 -2.32 3.20
C THR A 29 -5.66 -1.36 4.34
N VAL A 30 -5.46 -0.07 4.04
CA VAL A 30 -5.31 0.96 5.07
C VAL A 30 -6.66 1.21 5.74
N VAL A 31 -6.74 0.93 7.05
CA VAL A 31 -7.96 1.09 7.86
C VAL A 31 -7.88 2.26 8.84
N GLU A 32 -6.69 2.83 9.07
CA GLU A 32 -6.51 4.06 9.84
C GLU A 32 -5.23 4.81 9.43
N ILE A 33 -5.27 6.15 9.46
CA ILE A 33 -4.09 7.01 9.30
C ILE A 33 -3.65 7.45 10.68
N LEU A 34 -2.45 7.04 11.08
CA LEU A 34 -1.91 7.26 12.42
C LEU A 34 -0.86 8.38 12.40
N ALA A 35 -0.74 9.08 13.52
CA ALA A 35 0.31 10.08 13.75
C ALA A 35 0.48 11.08 12.57
N ASN A 36 -0.64 11.57 12.02
CA ASN A 36 -0.66 12.49 10.89
C ASN A 36 0.07 11.97 9.62
N GLY A 37 -0.03 10.67 9.34
CA GLY A 37 0.57 10.03 8.16
C GLY A 37 2.00 9.53 8.37
N ALA A 38 2.51 9.56 9.61
CA ALA A 38 3.77 8.93 9.95
C ALA A 38 3.65 7.39 10.09
N ALA A 39 2.44 6.87 10.22
CA ALA A 39 2.13 5.44 10.20
C ALA A 39 0.70 5.20 9.70
N PHE A 40 0.42 3.97 9.32
CA PHE A 40 -0.87 3.52 8.82
C PHE A 40 -1.22 2.19 9.48
N GLU A 41 -2.44 2.07 10.01
CA GLU A 41 -2.96 0.76 10.39
C GLU A 41 -3.38 0.04 9.10
N VAL A 42 -2.78 -1.11 8.83
CA VAL A 42 -3.06 -1.92 7.65
C VAL A 42 -3.67 -3.24 8.08
N GLU A 43 -4.85 -3.53 7.56
CA GLU A 43 -5.56 -4.79 7.75
C GLU A 43 -5.18 -5.79 6.65
N PHE A 44 -4.86 -7.02 7.05
CA PHE A 44 -4.59 -8.14 6.17
C PHE A 44 -5.68 -9.20 6.32
N SER A 45 -6.30 -9.53 5.19
CA SER A 45 -7.44 -10.44 5.12
C SER A 45 -7.19 -11.60 4.18
N ASP A 46 -7.77 -12.75 4.50
CA ASP A 46 -7.73 -13.93 3.64
C ASP A 46 -8.67 -13.77 2.42
N ARG A 47 -8.78 -14.83 1.61
CA ARG A 47 -9.63 -14.82 0.40
C ARG A 47 -11.14 -14.80 0.72
N ASP A 48 -11.53 -15.15 1.94
CA ASP A 48 -12.91 -15.06 2.41
C ASP A 48 -13.21 -13.66 3.01
N GLY A 49 -12.23 -12.76 3.02
CA GLY A 49 -12.34 -11.43 3.61
C GLY A 49 -12.26 -11.43 5.14
N ARG A 50 -11.76 -12.51 5.75
CA ARG A 50 -11.52 -12.54 7.20
C ARG A 50 -10.17 -11.92 7.50
N THR A 51 -10.19 -10.89 8.34
CA THR A 51 -8.99 -10.31 8.92
C THR A 51 -8.25 -11.37 9.73
N PHE A 52 -6.97 -11.55 9.44
CA PHE A 52 -6.09 -12.39 10.24
C PHE A 52 -5.00 -11.60 10.96
N GLU A 53 -4.63 -10.41 10.46
CA GLU A 53 -3.72 -9.50 11.13
C GLU A 53 -4.05 -8.03 10.85
N SER A 54 -3.73 -7.15 11.80
CA SER A 54 -3.71 -5.70 11.60
C SER A 54 -2.50 -5.09 12.29
N LEU A 55 -1.75 -4.26 11.57
CA LEU A 55 -0.49 -3.70 12.06
C LEU A 55 -0.32 -2.24 11.67
N GLY A 56 0.22 -1.47 12.62
CA GLY A 56 0.74 -0.14 12.36
C GLY A 56 2.05 -0.20 11.59
N LEU A 57 2.03 0.17 10.32
CA LEU A 57 3.18 0.14 9.42
C LEU A 57 3.61 1.56 9.05
N ARG A 58 4.93 1.76 8.90
CA ARG A 58 5.47 3.04 8.42
C ARG A 58 5.33 3.17 6.91
N PRO A 59 5.37 4.40 6.35
CA PRO A 59 5.31 4.62 4.91
C PRO A 59 6.38 3.85 4.11
N ASP A 60 7.56 3.62 4.69
CA ASP A 60 8.66 2.87 4.05
C ASP A 60 8.43 1.36 3.99
N GLN A 61 7.44 0.84 4.71
CA GLN A 61 7.13 -0.59 4.79
C GLN A 61 5.95 -1.00 3.90
N ILE A 62 5.34 -0.06 3.18
CA ILE A 62 4.17 -0.29 2.35
C ILE A 62 4.29 0.39 1.00
N MET A 63 3.71 -0.23 -0.02
CA MET A 63 3.67 0.29 -1.38
C MET A 63 2.22 0.37 -1.86
N LEU A 64 1.78 1.57 -2.22
CA LEU A 64 0.46 1.79 -2.83
C LEU A 64 0.32 0.99 -4.13
N LEU A 65 -0.77 0.23 -4.24
CA LEU A 65 -1.05 -0.57 -5.43
C LEU A 65 -1.94 0.19 -6.42
N HIS A 66 -1.60 0.08 -7.69
CA HIS A 66 -2.36 0.65 -8.80
C HIS A 66 -2.89 -0.47 -9.70
N TYR A 67 -4.22 -0.56 -9.83
CA TYR A 67 -4.89 -1.60 -10.62
C TYR A 67 -5.05 -1.25 -12.11
N ALA A 68 -4.82 0.02 -12.46
CA ALA A 68 -4.92 0.50 -13.83
C ALA A 68 -3.67 1.31 -14.20
N PRO A 69 -3.28 1.32 -15.48
CA PRO A 69 -2.22 2.20 -15.96
C PRO A 69 -2.59 3.66 -15.70
N ILE A 70 -1.65 4.42 -15.16
CA ILE A 70 -1.77 5.88 -15.16
C ILE A 70 -1.51 6.33 -16.61
N ALA A 71 -2.40 7.15 -17.16
CA ALA A 71 -2.21 7.70 -18.50
C ALA A 71 -0.79 8.26 -18.62
N ALA A 72 -0.05 7.81 -19.62
CA ALA A 72 1.32 8.28 -19.82
C ALA A 72 1.30 9.81 -19.95
N PRO A 73 2.27 10.53 -19.37
CA PRO A 73 2.40 11.96 -19.65
C PRO A 73 2.48 12.14 -21.18
N PRO A 74 1.87 13.22 -21.73
CA PRO A 74 1.90 13.44 -23.17
C PRO A 74 3.36 13.38 -23.65
N ARG A 75 3.65 12.52 -24.64
CA ARG A 75 4.98 12.47 -25.25
C ARG A 75 5.28 13.86 -25.76
N VAL A 76 6.29 14.51 -25.17
CA VAL A 76 6.88 15.72 -25.75
C VAL A 76 7.51 15.27 -27.06
N THR A 77 6.85 15.56 -28.17
CA THR A 77 7.43 15.37 -29.50
C THR A 77 8.58 16.35 -29.62
N VAL A 78 9.81 15.87 -29.50
CA VAL A 78 10.99 16.67 -29.83
C VAL A 78 10.99 16.82 -31.35
N PRO A 79 10.91 18.05 -31.91
CA PRO A 79 11.01 18.23 -33.35
C PRO A 79 12.42 17.83 -33.81
N ALA A 80 12.48 17.23 -35.00
CA ALA A 80 13.70 16.78 -35.68
C ALA A 80 14.62 17.93 -36.08
#